data_AF-A0A7X3VCP5-F1
#
_entry.id   AF-A0A7X3VCP5-F1
#
_cell.length_a   1.000
_cell.length_b   1.000
_cell.length_c   1.000
_cell.angle_alpha   90.00
_cell.angle_beta   90.00
_cell.angle_gamma   90.00
#
_symmetry.space_group_name_H-M   'P 1'
#
loop_
_entity.id
_entity.type
_entity.pdbx_description
1 polymer ?
#
loop_
_entity_poly.entity_id
_entity_poly.type
_entity_poly.pdbx_seq_one_letter_code
_entity_poly.pdbx_strand_id
1 'polypeptide(L)'
;MVFYLISSLVALPYRRATVLLTLALAFAAILACSPSGKDDAIVSPTPVATVVVVRSGEALFSGICASCHGLSGEGQPNWHIRKEDGTLPPPPLNGDGHTWHHGDGFLYKVVRDGGKWMESPDIPHFKSGMPAFGEQLSHDEIVGVITYVKSLWGDKTGRGMSIREWQAEVSLKDPFPAGP
;
A
#
# COMPACT_ATOMS: atom_id res chain seq x y z
N MET A 1 -79.83 30.04 51.05
CA MET A 1 -78.48 29.45 51.20
C MET A 1 -78.05 29.01 49.82
N VAL A 2 -76.93 29.53 49.34
CA VAL A 2 -76.66 29.74 47.92
C VAL A 2 -75.28 29.15 47.58
N PHE A 3 -75.19 28.49 46.43
CA PHE A 3 -74.03 28.34 45.53
C PHE A 3 -72.87 27.33 45.73
N TYR A 4 -72.70 26.55 44.65
CA TYR A 4 -71.50 26.19 43.87
C TYR A 4 -70.62 24.95 44.18
N LEU A 5 -70.50 24.13 43.10
CA LEU A 5 -69.46 23.17 42.74
C LEU A 5 -68.03 23.74 42.95
N ILE A 6 -66.95 22.95 42.97
CA ILE A 6 -66.08 22.70 41.81
C ILE A 6 -64.94 21.73 42.24
N SER A 7 -64.81 20.63 41.50
CA SER A 7 -63.61 20.10 40.83
C SER A 7 -62.24 20.06 41.56
N SER A 8 -61.65 18.86 41.63
CA SER A 8 -60.19 18.69 41.70
C SER A 8 -59.75 17.75 40.58
N LEU A 9 -59.20 18.39 39.54
CA LEU A 9 -58.58 17.81 38.37
C LEU A 9 -57.24 17.15 38.72
N VAL A 10 -57.13 15.88 38.37
CA VAL A 10 -56.03 15.24 37.61
C VAL A 10 -54.73 16.08 37.52
N ALA A 11 -53.79 15.83 38.43
CA ALA A 11 -52.39 16.19 38.23
C ALA A 11 -51.66 15.02 37.55
N LEU A 12 -51.65 15.00 36.22
CA LEU A 12 -50.75 14.16 35.43
C LEU A 12 -49.63 15.01 34.79
N PRO A 13 -48.45 14.43 34.55
CA PRO A 13 -47.18 14.97 35.02
C PRO A 13 -46.42 15.79 33.98
N TYR A 14 -46.01 17.00 34.37
CA TYR A 14 -45.06 17.86 33.64
C TYR A 14 -43.70 17.20 33.31
N ARG A 15 -43.40 16.03 33.88
CA ARG A 15 -42.13 15.31 33.68
C ARG A 15 -42.03 14.55 32.35
N ARG A 16 -43.14 14.30 31.65
CA ARG A 16 -43.12 13.57 30.36
C ARG A 16 -42.83 14.46 29.15
N ALA A 17 -43.17 15.75 29.23
CA ALA A 17 -42.95 16.70 28.13
C ALA A 17 -41.46 17.06 27.93
N THR A 18 -40.66 17.06 29.01
CA THR A 18 -39.25 17.47 28.96
C THR A 18 -38.34 16.42 28.32
N VAL A 19 -38.66 15.13 28.47
CA VAL A 19 -37.84 14.02 27.92
C VAL A 19 -38.00 13.88 26.41
N LEU A 20 -39.18 14.21 25.86
CA LEU A 20 -39.44 14.12 24.43
C LEU A 20 -38.79 15.26 23.62
N LEU A 21 -38.59 16.44 24.24
CA LEU A 21 -37.99 17.59 23.57
C LEU A 21 -36.46 17.45 23.41
N THR A 22 -35.78 16.76 24.31
CA THR A 22 -34.32 16.51 24.21
C THR A 22 -33.95 15.42 23.19
N LEU A 23 -34.84 14.45 22.94
CA LEU A 23 -34.60 13.39 21.95
C LEU A 23 -34.82 13.87 20.50
N ALA A 24 -35.71 14.84 20.27
CA ALA A 24 -35.95 15.40 18.93
C ALA A 24 -34.77 16.24 18.40
N LEU A 25 -34.01 16.90 19.27
CA LEU A 25 -32.81 17.67 18.89
C LEU A 25 -31.57 16.79 18.64
N ALA A 26 -31.51 15.59 19.24
CA ALA A 26 -30.42 14.65 19.01
C ALA A 26 -30.54 13.90 17.67
N PHE A 27 -31.77 13.70 17.15
CA PHE A 27 -31.98 12.99 15.87
C PHE A 27 -31.72 13.87 14.64
N ALA A 28 -31.91 15.20 14.75
CA ALA A 28 -31.65 16.14 13.66
C ALA A 28 -30.14 16.36 13.38
N ALA A 29 -29.27 16.03 14.34
CA ALA A 29 -27.81 16.13 14.15
C ALA A 29 -27.18 14.90 13.48
N ILE A 30 -27.89 13.77 13.38
CA ILE A 30 -27.35 12.51 12.83
C ILE A 30 -27.61 12.38 11.32
N LEU A 31 -28.55 13.14 10.73
CA LEU A 31 -28.84 13.11 9.28
C LEU A 31 -27.94 14.01 8.43
N ALA A 32 -26.95 14.71 9.01
CA ALA A 32 -26.10 15.67 8.29
C ALA A 32 -24.73 15.11 7.85
N CYS A 33 -24.47 13.81 8.00
CA CYS A 33 -23.23 13.19 7.53
C CYS A 33 -23.52 12.04 6.56
N SER A 34 -24.04 12.41 5.38
CA SER A 34 -23.98 11.53 4.21
C SER A 34 -22.68 11.84 3.46
N PRO A 35 -21.70 10.93 3.40
CA PRO A 35 -20.63 11.06 2.41
C PRO A 35 -21.21 10.64 1.05
N SER A 36 -21.83 11.59 0.36
CA SER A 36 -21.99 11.52 -1.09
C SER A 36 -20.65 11.91 -1.71
N GLY A 37 -19.84 10.92 -2.04
CA GLY A 37 -18.57 11.12 -2.74
C GLY A 37 -18.25 9.89 -3.58
N LYS A 38 -18.77 9.88 -4.81
CA LYS A 38 -18.26 9.03 -5.88
C LYS A 38 -17.11 9.80 -6.53
N ASP A 39 -15.95 9.76 -5.88
CA ASP A 39 -14.75 10.35 -6.44
C ASP A 39 -13.70 9.25 -6.53
N ASP A 40 -13.40 8.85 -7.77
CA ASP A 40 -12.23 8.05 -8.14
C ASP A 40 -10.97 8.89 -7.91
N ALA A 41 -10.71 9.25 -6.66
CA ALA A 41 -9.52 9.95 -6.24
C ALA A 41 -8.40 8.93 -6.08
N ILE A 42 -7.27 9.18 -6.76
CA ILE A 42 -5.98 8.58 -6.44
C ILE A 42 -5.73 8.87 -4.95
N VAL A 43 -6.06 7.91 -4.08
CA VAL A 43 -5.83 8.01 -2.65
C VAL A 43 -4.31 7.96 -2.45
N SER A 44 -3.69 9.12 -2.26
CA SER A 44 -2.33 9.17 -1.75
C SER A 44 -2.34 8.55 -0.36
N PRO A 45 -1.60 7.46 -0.11
CA PRO A 45 -1.64 6.78 1.17
C PRO A 45 -1.22 7.73 2.29
N THR A 46 -1.97 7.74 3.38
CA THR A 46 -1.62 8.53 4.56
C THR A 46 -0.32 8.01 5.18
N PRO A 47 0.45 8.85 5.90
CA PRO A 47 1.74 8.44 6.48
C PRO A 47 1.66 7.16 7.32
N VAL A 48 0.55 6.94 8.02
CA VAL A 48 0.30 5.73 8.83
C VAL A 48 0.16 4.50 7.95
N ALA A 49 -0.62 4.57 6.87
CA ALA A 49 -0.78 3.46 5.93
C ALA A 49 0.56 3.07 5.29
N THR A 50 1.34 4.08 4.86
CA THR A 50 2.69 3.86 4.30
C THR A 50 3.62 3.17 5.30
N VAL A 51 3.63 3.59 6.57
CA VAL A 51 4.47 2.96 7.61
C VAL A 51 4.05 1.50 7.87
N VAL A 52 2.75 1.20 7.92
CA VAL A 52 2.26 -0.17 8.09
C VAL A 52 2.67 -1.06 6.92
N VAL A 53 2.52 -0.57 5.68
CA VAL A 53 2.91 -1.27 4.44
C VAL A 53 4.41 -1.54 4.40
N VAL A 54 5.25 -0.57 4.81
CA VAL A 54 6.70 -0.76 4.87
C VAL A 54 7.09 -1.82 5.91
N ARG A 55 6.47 -1.82 7.10
CA ARG A 55 6.78 -2.81 8.15
C ARG A 55 6.35 -4.23 7.78
N SER A 56 5.19 -4.39 7.13
CA SER A 56 4.79 -5.70 6.61
C SER A 56 5.72 -6.14 5.47
N GLY A 57 6.08 -5.22 4.57
CA GLY A 57 7.06 -5.46 3.51
C GLY A 57 8.45 -5.86 4.01
N GLU A 58 8.93 -5.24 5.09
CA GLU A 58 10.22 -5.56 5.74
C GLU A 58 10.27 -7.00 6.24
N ALA A 59 9.19 -7.45 6.91
CA ALA A 59 9.09 -8.81 7.42
C ALA A 59 9.10 -9.83 6.28
N LEU A 60 8.36 -9.57 5.21
CA LEU A 60 8.34 -10.40 4.00
C LEU A 60 9.70 -10.42 3.30
N PHE A 61 10.34 -9.26 3.14
CA PHE A 61 11.66 -9.17 2.53
C PHE A 61 12.68 -9.99 3.32
N SER A 62 12.70 -9.84 4.64
CA SER A 62 13.62 -10.55 5.52
C SER A 62 13.40 -12.08 5.48
N GLY A 63 12.14 -12.52 5.42
CA GLY A 63 11.79 -13.94 5.41
C GLY A 63 11.98 -14.64 4.06
N ILE A 64 11.86 -13.90 2.95
CA ILE A 64 11.76 -14.48 1.60
C ILE A 64 12.90 -14.02 0.68
N CYS A 65 13.17 -12.72 0.65
CA CYS A 65 14.02 -12.10 -0.37
C CYS A 65 15.49 -11.99 0.06
N ALA A 66 15.73 -11.72 1.35
CA ALA A 66 17.06 -11.42 1.89
C ALA A 66 18.03 -12.61 1.82
N SER A 67 17.52 -13.84 1.75
CA SER A 67 18.34 -15.06 1.57
C SER A 67 19.21 -15.00 0.30
N CYS A 68 18.74 -14.30 -0.74
CA CYS A 68 19.43 -14.10 -2.00
C CYS A 68 19.96 -12.68 -2.17
N HIS A 69 19.15 -11.67 -1.80
CA HIS A 69 19.47 -10.26 -2.03
C HIS A 69 20.21 -9.60 -0.85
N GLY A 70 20.46 -10.31 0.25
CA GLY A 70 21.09 -9.77 1.44
C GLY A 70 20.10 -9.02 2.34
N LEU A 71 20.45 -8.89 3.63
CA LEU A 71 19.56 -8.27 4.63
C LEU A 71 19.33 -6.79 4.37
N SER A 72 20.34 -6.11 3.80
CA SER A 72 20.25 -4.70 3.43
C SER A 72 19.91 -4.51 1.95
N GLY A 73 19.61 -5.59 1.20
CA GLY A 73 19.40 -5.54 -0.23
C GLY A 73 20.68 -5.29 -1.04
N GLU A 74 21.85 -5.61 -0.50
CA GLU A 74 23.17 -5.39 -1.12
C GLU A 74 23.47 -6.32 -2.31
N GLY A 75 22.68 -7.38 -2.49
CA GLY A 75 22.87 -8.36 -3.56
C GLY A 75 24.14 -9.18 -3.42
N GLN A 76 24.52 -9.88 -4.49
CA GLN A 76 25.79 -10.60 -4.57
C GLN A 76 26.84 -9.80 -5.35
N PRO A 77 28.15 -10.00 -5.04
CA PRO A 77 29.23 -9.48 -5.87
C PRO A 77 29.09 -9.93 -7.32
N ASN A 78 29.60 -9.13 -8.26
CA ASN A 78 29.59 -9.45 -9.69
C ASN A 78 28.19 -9.79 -10.24
N TRP A 79 27.11 -9.20 -9.69
CA TRP A 79 25.72 -9.46 -10.09
C TRP A 79 25.42 -9.22 -11.59
N HIS A 80 26.28 -8.48 -12.28
CA HIS A 80 26.20 -8.22 -13.71
C HIS A 80 26.99 -9.22 -14.58
N ILE A 81 27.72 -10.16 -13.95
CA ILE A 81 28.50 -11.20 -14.63
C ILE A 81 27.74 -12.52 -14.50
N ARG A 82 27.53 -13.21 -15.63
CA ARG A 82 26.87 -14.52 -15.65
C ARG A 82 27.73 -15.56 -14.93
N LYS A 83 27.07 -16.43 -14.16
CA LYS A 83 27.65 -17.65 -13.59
C LYS A 83 27.88 -18.68 -14.69
N GLU A 84 28.60 -19.75 -14.38
CA GLU A 84 28.85 -20.87 -15.30
C GLU A 84 27.57 -21.50 -15.85
N ASP A 85 26.50 -21.52 -15.05
CA ASP A 85 25.18 -22.02 -15.46
C ASP A 85 24.38 -21.03 -16.32
N GLY A 86 24.94 -19.85 -16.62
CA GLY A 86 24.34 -18.78 -17.42
C GLY A 86 23.42 -17.82 -16.67
N THR A 87 23.10 -18.07 -15.39
CA THR A 87 22.28 -17.16 -14.57
C THR A 87 23.07 -15.92 -14.14
N LEU A 88 22.36 -14.83 -13.85
CA LEU A 88 22.94 -13.70 -13.13
C LEU A 88 22.80 -13.90 -11.61
N PRO A 89 23.80 -13.53 -10.80
CA PRO A 89 23.65 -13.43 -9.36
C PRO A 89 22.56 -12.41 -8.97
N PRO A 90 21.97 -12.53 -7.78
CA PRO A 90 20.98 -11.57 -7.27
C PRO A 90 21.53 -10.13 -7.30
N PRO A 91 20.87 -9.19 -8.00
CA PRO A 91 21.30 -7.80 -8.03
C PRO A 91 21.03 -7.08 -6.69
N PRO A 92 21.76 -5.99 -6.40
CA PRO A 92 21.44 -5.09 -5.31
C PRO A 92 20.07 -4.44 -5.53
N LEU A 93 19.25 -4.47 -4.49
CA LEU A 93 17.92 -3.85 -4.41
C LEU A 93 17.92 -2.57 -3.57
N ASN A 94 19.03 -2.27 -2.89
CA ASN A 94 19.22 -1.11 -2.02
C ASN A 94 19.50 0.22 -2.74
N GLY A 95 19.38 0.24 -4.07
CA GLY A 95 19.64 1.42 -4.90
C GLY A 95 21.03 1.48 -5.52
N ASP A 96 21.95 0.58 -5.17
CA ASP A 96 23.29 0.49 -5.80
C ASP A 96 23.26 -0.22 -7.17
N GLY A 97 22.11 -0.82 -7.51
CA GLY A 97 21.84 -1.44 -8.81
C GLY A 97 21.07 -0.53 -9.75
N HIS A 98 20.29 -1.14 -10.64
CA HIS A 98 19.45 -0.43 -11.60
C HIS A 98 17.94 -0.58 -11.33
N THR A 99 17.54 -1.19 -10.22
CA THR A 99 16.12 -1.45 -9.87
C THR A 99 15.25 -0.20 -9.95
N TRP A 100 15.80 0.95 -9.54
CA TRP A 100 15.12 2.26 -9.55
C TRP A 100 14.84 2.83 -10.96
N HIS A 101 15.38 2.22 -12.02
CA HIS A 101 15.03 2.58 -13.40
C HIS A 101 13.67 2.05 -13.84
N HIS A 102 13.05 1.16 -13.07
CA HIS A 102 11.83 0.46 -13.46
C HIS A 102 10.62 0.96 -12.67
N GLY A 103 9.47 1.02 -13.35
CA GLY A 103 8.20 1.38 -12.74
C GLY A 103 7.66 0.29 -11.83
N ASP A 104 6.66 0.65 -11.04
CA ASP A 104 6.03 -0.25 -10.07
C ASP A 104 5.40 -1.49 -10.71
N GLY A 105 4.80 -1.36 -11.90
CA GLY A 105 4.24 -2.48 -12.65
C GLY A 105 5.30 -3.50 -13.08
N PHE A 106 6.44 -3.06 -13.60
CA PHE A 106 7.57 -3.91 -13.92
C PHE A 106 8.11 -4.63 -12.68
N LEU A 107 8.36 -3.90 -11.58
CA LEU A 107 8.85 -4.48 -10.33
C LEU A 107 7.87 -5.53 -9.79
N TYR A 108 6.57 -5.24 -9.85
CA TYR A 108 5.50 -6.16 -9.47
C TYR A 108 5.55 -7.46 -10.30
N LYS A 109 5.71 -7.34 -11.62
CA LYS A 109 5.79 -8.49 -12.53
C LYS A 109 7.02 -9.35 -12.27
N VAL A 110 8.17 -8.74 -11.99
CA VAL A 110 9.39 -9.48 -11.65
C VAL A 110 9.22 -10.28 -10.35
N VAL A 111 8.57 -9.72 -9.32
CA VAL A 111 8.29 -10.44 -8.07
C VAL A 111 7.24 -11.54 -8.29
N ARG A 112 6.11 -11.20 -8.92
CA ARG A 112 4.99 -12.12 -9.10
C ARG A 112 5.35 -13.29 -10.02
N ASP A 113 5.92 -12.99 -11.18
CA ASP A 113 6.13 -13.97 -12.27
C ASP A 113 7.58 -14.49 -12.31
N GLY A 114 8.44 -13.99 -11.42
CA GLY A 114 9.84 -14.37 -11.29
C GLY A 114 10.73 -13.77 -12.38
N GLY A 115 12.03 -13.97 -12.25
CA GLY A 115 12.99 -13.34 -13.17
C GLY A 115 12.93 -13.90 -14.59
N LYS A 116 12.37 -15.10 -14.79
CA LYS A 116 12.16 -15.68 -16.14
C LYS A 116 11.20 -14.83 -16.98
N TRP A 117 10.28 -14.09 -16.35
CA TRP A 117 9.37 -13.18 -17.06
C TRP A 117 10.10 -12.09 -17.85
N MET A 118 11.34 -11.76 -17.49
CA MET A 118 12.16 -10.77 -18.21
C MET A 118 12.76 -11.29 -19.53
N GLU A 119 12.66 -12.59 -19.82
CA GLU A 119 13.03 -13.10 -21.14
C GLU A 119 12.08 -12.56 -22.20
N SER A 120 12.64 -11.86 -23.19
CA SER A 120 11.88 -11.20 -24.25
C SER A 120 12.64 -11.29 -25.58
N PRO A 121 12.02 -10.93 -26.72
CA PRO A 121 12.74 -10.84 -27.99
C PRO A 121 13.94 -9.88 -27.95
N ASP A 122 13.88 -8.85 -27.11
CA ASP A 122 14.96 -7.87 -26.93
C ASP A 122 16.07 -8.37 -25.99
N ILE A 123 15.76 -9.36 -25.13
CA ILE A 123 16.71 -10.01 -24.23
C ILE A 123 16.59 -11.53 -24.38
N PRO A 124 16.99 -12.09 -25.54
CA PRO A 124 16.83 -13.52 -25.80
C PRO A 124 17.70 -14.34 -24.85
N HIS A 125 17.19 -15.51 -24.44
CA HIS A 125 17.90 -16.47 -23.58
C HIS A 125 18.25 -15.90 -22.20
N PHE A 126 17.46 -14.95 -21.69
CA PHE A 126 17.63 -14.44 -20.34
C PHE A 126 17.35 -15.54 -19.31
N LYS A 127 18.41 -16.02 -18.66
CA LYS A 127 18.32 -17.00 -17.58
C LYS A 127 18.39 -16.31 -16.21
N SER A 128 17.34 -16.47 -15.41
CA SER A 128 17.29 -15.98 -14.03
C SER A 128 17.08 -17.11 -13.05
N GLY A 129 17.72 -17.00 -11.88
CA GLY A 129 17.48 -17.85 -10.72
C GLY A 129 16.39 -17.34 -9.79
N MET A 130 15.78 -16.17 -10.07
CA MET A 130 14.73 -15.60 -9.22
C MET A 130 13.39 -16.32 -9.45
N PRO A 131 12.84 -17.01 -8.43
CA PRO A 131 11.58 -17.73 -8.55
C PRO A 131 10.37 -16.78 -8.64
N ALA A 132 9.23 -17.31 -9.08
CA ALA A 132 7.96 -16.60 -9.10
C ALA A 132 7.27 -16.71 -7.73
N PHE A 133 6.71 -15.61 -7.23
CA PHE A 133 6.04 -15.55 -5.93
C PHE A 133 4.53 -15.34 -6.00
N GLY A 134 3.94 -15.24 -7.19
CA GLY A 134 2.51 -14.91 -7.36
C GLY A 134 1.52 -15.91 -6.77
N GLU A 135 1.92 -17.16 -6.56
CA GLU A 135 1.11 -18.18 -5.88
C GLU A 135 1.34 -18.19 -4.35
N GLN A 136 2.37 -17.51 -3.87
CA GLN A 136 2.78 -17.49 -2.45
C GLN A 136 2.42 -16.18 -1.76
N LEU A 137 2.41 -15.08 -2.50
CA LEU A 137 2.18 -13.73 -2.00
C LEU A 137 0.94 -13.14 -2.68
N SER A 138 0.08 -12.54 -1.88
CA SER A 138 -1.04 -11.72 -2.35
C SER A 138 -0.57 -10.43 -3.02
N HIS A 139 -1.49 -9.76 -3.71
CA HIS A 139 -1.24 -8.45 -4.34
C HIS A 139 -0.63 -7.44 -3.35
N ASP A 140 -1.26 -7.27 -2.18
CA ASP A 140 -0.85 -6.30 -1.16
C ASP A 140 0.51 -6.66 -0.55
N GLU A 141 0.84 -7.95 -0.43
CA GLU A 141 2.14 -8.41 0.06
C GLU A 141 3.25 -8.10 -0.95
N ILE A 142 2.99 -8.27 -2.25
CA ILE A 142 3.94 -7.90 -3.31
C ILE A 142 4.14 -6.38 -3.35
N VAL A 143 3.07 -5.60 -3.24
CA VAL A 143 3.16 -4.13 -3.15
C VAL A 143 3.94 -3.73 -1.90
N GLY A 144 3.69 -4.38 -0.77
CA GLY A 144 4.39 -4.14 0.49
C GLY A 144 5.89 -4.39 0.41
N VAL A 145 6.31 -5.54 -0.12
CA VAL A 145 7.74 -5.86 -0.24
C VAL A 145 8.46 -4.91 -1.19
N ILE A 146 7.83 -4.52 -2.31
CA ILE A 146 8.41 -3.54 -3.24
C ILE A 146 8.51 -2.16 -2.58
N THR A 147 7.49 -1.76 -1.81
CA THR A 147 7.50 -0.51 -1.05
C THR A 147 8.62 -0.50 -0.01
N TYR A 148 8.86 -1.62 0.67
CA TYR A 148 10.01 -1.77 1.57
C TYR A 148 11.35 -1.70 0.82
N VAL A 149 11.51 -2.40 -0.31
CA VAL A 149 12.72 -2.33 -1.14
C VAL A 149 13.04 -0.88 -1.53
N LYS A 150 12.01 -0.12 -1.95
CA LYS A 150 12.16 1.31 -2.25
C LYS A 150 12.69 2.07 -1.04
N SER A 151 12.22 1.76 0.16
CA SER A 151 12.66 2.42 1.40
C SER A 151 14.16 2.31 1.65
N LEU A 152 14.80 1.22 1.21
CA LEU A 152 16.25 0.98 1.35
C LEU A 152 17.13 1.97 0.57
N TRP A 153 16.56 2.70 -0.39
CA TRP A 153 17.32 3.59 -1.27
C TRP A 153 17.82 4.85 -0.55
N GLY A 154 17.25 5.20 0.60
CA GLY A 154 17.56 6.42 1.33
C GLY A 154 17.51 7.66 0.42
N ASP A 155 18.49 8.55 0.59
CA ASP A 155 18.62 9.81 -0.17
C ASP A 155 19.57 9.68 -1.38
N LYS A 156 19.74 8.47 -1.93
CA LYS A 156 20.61 8.24 -3.08
C LYS A 156 20.14 9.03 -4.31
N THR A 157 21.10 9.48 -5.09
CA THR A 157 20.86 10.25 -6.32
C THR A 157 21.35 9.50 -7.55
N GLY A 158 20.69 9.75 -8.68
CA GLY A 158 20.96 9.13 -9.98
C GLY A 158 20.34 9.97 -11.08
N ARG A 159 21.01 10.05 -12.25
CA ARG A 159 20.63 10.95 -13.36
C ARG A 159 20.41 12.42 -12.98
N GLY A 160 21.07 12.91 -11.94
CA GLY A 160 20.99 14.30 -11.50
C GLY A 160 19.81 14.63 -10.57
N MET A 161 19.06 13.64 -10.09
CA MET A 161 17.97 13.82 -9.12
C MET A 161 17.92 12.67 -8.11
N SER A 162 16.97 12.68 -7.16
CA SER A 162 16.75 11.54 -6.27
C SER A 162 16.31 10.31 -7.06
N ILE A 163 16.88 9.13 -6.76
CA ILE A 163 16.42 7.89 -7.43
C ILE A 163 14.99 7.51 -7.04
N ARG A 164 14.51 7.94 -5.86
CA ARG A 164 13.12 7.75 -5.43
C ARG A 164 12.18 8.64 -6.25
N GLU A 165 12.57 9.88 -6.52
CA GLU A 165 11.80 10.80 -7.36
C GLU A 165 11.77 10.31 -8.81
N TRP A 166 12.94 9.95 -9.37
CA TRP A 166 13.04 9.37 -10.71
C TRP A 166 12.11 8.17 -10.88
N GLN A 167 12.20 7.23 -9.94
CA GLN A 167 11.39 6.02 -10.01
C GLN A 167 9.90 6.30 -9.85
N ALA A 168 9.51 7.28 -9.03
CA ALA A 168 8.12 7.71 -8.90
C ALA A 168 7.58 8.23 -10.25
N GLU A 169 8.36 9.02 -10.99
CA GLU A 169 7.99 9.48 -12.34
C GLU A 169 7.85 8.33 -13.34
N VAL A 170 8.76 7.35 -13.31
CA VAL A 170 8.64 6.15 -14.14
C VAL A 170 7.37 5.37 -13.80
N SER A 171 7.04 5.27 -12.50
CA SER A 171 5.85 4.55 -12.02
C SER A 171 4.53 5.24 -12.41
N LEU A 172 4.52 6.53 -12.73
CA LEU A 172 3.32 7.17 -13.29
C LEU A 172 2.92 6.58 -14.65
N LYS A 173 3.88 6.03 -15.41
CA LYS A 173 3.65 5.41 -16.72
C LYS A 173 3.52 3.90 -16.65
N ASP A 174 3.93 3.30 -15.54
CA ASP A 174 3.91 1.86 -15.27
C ASP A 174 3.58 1.64 -13.79
N PRO A 175 2.33 1.96 -13.36
CA PRO A 175 1.93 1.85 -11.96
C PRO A 175 1.75 0.41 -11.54
N PHE A 176 1.61 0.17 -10.23
CA PHE A 176 1.12 -1.12 -9.75
C PHE A 176 -0.19 -1.49 -10.48
N PRO A 177 -0.40 -2.76 -10.84
CA PRO A 177 -1.70 -3.18 -11.36
C PRO A 177 -2.79 -2.94 -10.31
N ALA A 178 -4.03 -2.76 -10.74
CA ALA A 178 -5.15 -2.76 -9.82
C ALA A 178 -5.19 -4.10 -9.05
N GLY A 179 -5.56 -4.02 -7.77
CA GLY A 179 -5.78 -5.21 -6.95
C GLY A 179 -6.90 -6.11 -7.50
N PRO A 180 -6.93 -7.39 -7.08
CA PRO A 180 -7.98 -8.34 -7.45
C PRO A 180 -9.38 -7.93 -6.94
#